data_AF-A0A9E2I4E0-F1
#
_entry.id   AF-A0A9E2I4E0-F1
#
_cell.length_a   1.000
_cell.length_b   1.000
_cell.length_c   1.000
_cell.angle_alpha   90.00
_cell.angle_beta   90.00
_cell.angle_gamma   90.00
#
_symmetry.space_group_name_H-M   'P 1'
#
loop_
_entity.id
_entity.type
_entity.pdbx_description
1 polymer ?
#
loop_
_entity_poly.entity_id
_entity_poly.type
_entity_poly.pdbx_seq_one_letter_code
_entity_poly.pdbx_strand_id
1 'polypeptide(L)' 'QAKDLFDDSVRLVMGGFHLRSKSEAEMMAILADFRRLGVEKVAPSHCTGDQSIAMFAEEYGDDFIRSGAGKVFHVDE' A
#
# COMPACT_ATOMS: atom_id res chain seq x y z
N GLN A 1 -14.04 7.44 0.12
CA GLN A 1 -13.04 6.35 0.26
C GLN A 1 -13.73 5.03 -0.07
N ALA A 2 -13.00 3.95 -0.38
CA ALA A 2 -13.64 2.65 -0.67
C ALA A 2 -14.56 2.19 0.49
N LYS A 3 -14.12 2.44 1.73
CA LYS A 3 -14.89 2.19 2.96
C LYS A 3 -16.19 2.99 3.12
N ASP A 4 -16.40 4.04 2.32
CA ASP A 4 -17.67 4.79 2.33
C ASP A 4 -18.69 4.18 1.36
N LEU A 5 -18.26 3.22 0.53
CA LEU A 5 -19.05 2.60 -0.53
C LEU A 5 -19.30 1.10 -0.29
N PHE A 6 -18.44 0.46 0.50
CA PHE A 6 -18.46 -0.99 0.75
C PHE A 6 -18.17 -1.27 2.22
N ASP A 7 -18.87 -2.25 2.79
CA ASP A 7 -18.66 -2.71 4.17
C ASP A 7 -17.48 -3.70 4.29
N ASP A 8 -17.03 -4.29 3.17
CA ASP A 8 -15.97 -5.30 3.13
C ASP A 8 -14.57 -4.76 3.48
N SER A 9 -13.66 -5.65 3.86
CA SER A 9 -12.24 -5.33 4.09
C SER A 9 -11.52 -4.99 2.78
N VAL A 10 -10.53 -4.09 2.86
CA VAL A 10 -9.69 -3.77 1.70
C VAL A 10 -8.57 -4.79 1.63
N ARG A 11 -8.73 -5.80 0.78
CA ARG A 11 -7.78 -6.91 0.67
C ARG A 11 -6.41 -6.51 0.09
N LEU A 12 -6.38 -5.66 -0.93
CA LEU A 12 -5.15 -5.25 -1.60
C LEU A 12 -5.26 -3.82 -2.13
N VAL A 13 -4.26 -2.99 -1.83
CA VAL A 13 -4.04 -1.69 -2.49
C VAL A 13 -2.77 -1.76 -3.34
N MET A 14 -2.89 -1.58 -4.64
CA MET A 14 -1.78 -1.69 -5.58
C MET A 14 -1.72 -0.51 -6.55
N GLY A 15 -0.52 -0.17 -7.02
CA GLY A 15 -0.30 0.90 -8.01
C GLY A 15 0.65 1.98 -7.52
N GLY A 16 0.58 3.15 -8.13
CA GLY A 16 1.43 4.29 -7.80
C GLY A 16 0.74 5.25 -6.84
N PHE A 17 1.36 5.54 -5.69
CA PHE A 17 0.75 6.36 -4.63
C PHE A 17 1.24 7.82 -4.62
N HIS A 18 2.21 8.15 -5.48
CA HIS A 18 2.72 9.51 -5.65
C HIS A 18 3.34 10.13 -4.38
N LEU A 19 4.02 9.30 -3.57
CA LEU A 19 4.54 9.65 -2.25
C LEU A 19 6.03 10.05 -2.21
N ARG A 20 6.70 10.08 -3.37
CA ARG A 20 8.16 10.32 -3.46
C ARG A 20 8.63 11.58 -2.74
N SER A 21 7.82 12.63 -2.70
CA SER A 21 8.17 13.93 -2.11
C SER A 21 7.69 14.10 -0.67
N LYS A 22 7.17 13.05 -0.03
CA LYS A 22 6.65 13.12 1.33
C LYS A 22 7.79 13.06 2.34
N SER A 23 7.65 13.85 3.39
CA SER A 23 8.50 13.75 4.58
C SER A 23 8.25 12.43 5.30
N GLU A 24 9.20 12.03 6.15
CA GLU A 24 9.08 10.83 6.97
C GLU A 24 7.85 10.88 7.89
N ALA A 25 7.56 12.02 8.51
CA ALA A 25 6.39 12.20 9.36
C ALA A 25 5.07 12.05 8.58
N GLU A 26 5.00 12.58 7.36
CA GLU A 26 3.83 12.38 6.49
C GLU A 26 3.70 10.90 6.06
N MET A 27 4.81 10.24 5.77
CA MET A 27 4.81 8.81 5.44
C MET A 27 4.30 7.95 6.61
N MET A 28 4.76 8.22 7.83
CA MET A 28 4.29 7.53 9.04
C MET A 28 2.79 7.73 9.27
N ALA A 29 2.27 8.95 9.05
CA ALA A 29 0.84 9.21 9.14
C ALA A 29 0.04 8.44 8.08
N ILE A 30 0.53 8.37 6.84
CA ILE A 30 -0.10 7.62 5.76
C ILE A 30 -0.10 6.12 6.05
N LEU A 31 1.01 5.56 6.54
CA LEU A 31 1.10 4.15 6.93
C LEU A 31 0.11 3.83 8.06
N ALA A 32 0.03 4.69 9.07
CA ALA A 32 -0.94 4.55 10.15
C ALA A 32 -2.39 4.58 9.63
N ASP A 33 -2.70 5.45 8.67
CA ASP A 33 -4.01 5.49 8.03
C ASP A 33 -4.31 4.21 7.24
N PHE A 34 -3.34 3.68 6.49
CA PHE A 34 -3.47 2.41 5.78
C PHE A 34 -3.80 1.25 6.74
N ARG A 35 -3.12 1.18 7.89
CA ARG A 35 -3.43 0.20 8.95
C ARG A 35 -4.80 0.44 9.58
N ARG A 36 -5.14 1.68 9.90
CA ARG A 36 -6.43 2.07 10.49
C ARG A 36 -7.60 1.73 9.56
N LEU A 37 -7.41 1.84 8.25
CA LEU A 37 -8.40 1.48 7.24
C LEU A 37 -8.54 -0.04 7.04
N GLY A 38 -7.69 -0.85 7.70
CA GLY A 38 -7.72 -2.30 7.62
C GLY A 38 -7.31 -2.81 6.24
N VAL A 39 -6.34 -2.15 5.59
CA VAL A 39 -5.76 -2.65 4.34
C VAL A 39 -4.91 -3.86 4.66
N GLU A 40 -5.31 -5.03 4.15
CA GLU A 40 -4.62 -6.30 4.42
C GLU A 40 -3.25 -6.32 3.73
N LYS A 41 -3.19 -6.10 2.41
CA LYS A 41 -1.95 -6.17 1.63
C LYS A 41 -1.70 -4.92 0.79
N VAL A 42 -0.43 -4.66 0.50
CA VAL A 42 -0.02 -3.51 -0.34
C VAL A 42 0.96 -3.91 -1.43
N ALA A 43 0.84 -3.27 -2.59
CA ALA A 43 1.77 -3.43 -3.70
C ALA A 43 2.08 -2.06 -4.36
N PRO A 44 2.76 -1.14 -3.63
CA PRO A 44 3.17 0.16 -4.18
C PRO A 44 4.15 0.01 -5.35
N SER A 45 4.17 0.99 -6.26
CA SER A 45 5.01 0.97 -7.46
C SER A 45 5.37 2.36 -7.99
N HIS A 46 6.44 2.40 -8.81
CA HIS A 46 6.85 3.54 -9.66
C HIS A 46 6.86 4.90 -8.96
N CYS A 47 5.77 5.68 -9.05
CA CYS A 47 5.69 7.04 -8.52
C CYS A 47 5.57 7.10 -6.98
N THR A 48 5.36 5.98 -6.29
CA THR A 48 5.46 5.92 -4.82
C THR A 48 6.86 6.32 -4.36
N GLY A 49 7.92 5.94 -5.11
CA GLY A 49 9.31 6.22 -4.76
C GLY A 49 9.93 5.17 -3.84
N ASP A 50 11.22 4.91 -4.02
CA ASP A 50 11.91 3.75 -3.43
C ASP A 50 11.95 3.78 -1.90
N GLN A 51 12.18 4.97 -1.31
CA GLN A 51 12.15 5.14 0.15
C GLN A 51 10.77 4.81 0.72
N SER A 52 9.70 5.39 0.16
CA SER A 52 8.33 5.10 0.59
C SER A 52 7.96 3.64 0.39
N ILE A 53 8.40 3.02 -0.72
CA ILE A 53 8.21 1.57 -0.96
C ILE A 53 8.91 0.74 0.13
N ALA A 54 10.12 1.11 0.53
CA ALA A 54 10.83 0.42 1.61
C ALA A 54 10.11 0.55 2.96
N MET A 55 9.56 1.73 3.28
CA MET A 55 8.76 1.92 4.50
C MET A 55 7.46 1.09 4.48
N PHE A 56 6.80 0.97 3.32
CA PHE A 56 5.68 0.05 3.18
C PHE A 56 6.12 -1.42 3.38
N ALA A 57 7.28 -1.81 2.86
CA ALA A 57 7.79 -3.17 3.02
C ALA A 57 8.12 -3.50 4.48
N GLU A 58 8.70 -2.54 5.21
CA GLU A 58 8.98 -2.68 6.65
C GLU A 58 7.68 -2.76 7.46
N GLU A 59 6.74 -1.85 7.23
CA GLU A 59 5.48 -1.82 7.95
C GLU A 59 4.62 -3.06 7.67
N TYR A 60 4.56 -3.53 6.42
CA TYR A 60 3.68 -4.63 6.00
C TYR A 60 4.29 -6.02 6.11
N GLY A 61 5.61 -6.18 6.14
CA GLY A 61 6.25 -7.49 6.26
C GLY A 61 5.72 -8.49 5.24
N ASP A 62 5.18 -9.61 5.72
CA ASP A 62 4.63 -10.69 4.87
C ASP A 62 3.42 -10.26 4.01
N ASP A 63 2.75 -9.18 4.39
CA ASP A 63 1.62 -8.60 3.64
C ASP A 63 2.06 -7.60 2.56
N PHE A 64 3.37 -7.31 2.46
CA PHE A 64 3.93 -6.52 1.38
C PHE A 64 4.14 -7.40 0.14
N ILE A 65 3.62 -6.96 -1.00
CA ILE A 65 3.84 -7.62 -2.27
C ILE A 65 4.68 -6.72 -3.19
N ARG A 66 5.87 -7.20 -3.55
CA ARG A 66 6.69 -6.52 -4.55
C ARG A 66 5.97 -6.47 -5.91
N SER A 67 5.60 -5.26 -6.33
CA SER A 67 4.98 -4.98 -7.63
C SER A 67 6.04 -4.75 -8.72
N GLY A 68 5.67 -4.98 -9.98
CA GLY A 68 6.54 -4.79 -11.13
C GLY A 68 5.90 -5.24 -12.45
N ALA A 69 6.46 -4.79 -13.58
CA ALA A 69 6.00 -5.24 -14.89
C ALA A 69 6.08 -6.77 -15.02
N GLY A 70 5.02 -7.39 -15.53
CA GLY A 70 4.92 -8.85 -15.67
C GLY A 70 4.54 -9.59 -14.38
N LYS A 71 4.35 -8.90 -13.25
CA LYS A 71 3.84 -9.52 -12.01
C LYS A 71 2.37 -9.90 -12.19
N VAL A 72 2.05 -11.16 -11.92
CA VAL A 72 0.66 -11.66 -11.88
C VAL A 72 0.20 -11.72 -10.42
N PHE A 73 -1.03 -11.25 -10.17
CA PHE A 73 -1.70 -11.30 -8.88
C PHE A 73 -2.89 -12.25 -9.00
N HIS A 74 -2.96 -13.21 -8.08
CA HIS A 74 -4.13 -14.06 -7.90
C HIS A 74 -4.84 -13.56 -6.65
N VAL A 75 -6.10 -13.17 -6.81
CA VAL A 75 -6.96 -12.74 -5.71
C VAL A 75 -8.10 -13.74 -5.67
N ASP A 76 -8.13 -14.53 -4.60
CA ASP A 76 -9.22 -15.47 -4.37
C ASP A 76 -10.50 -14.70 -4.01
N GLU A 77 -11.65 -15.30 -4.37
CA GLU A 77 -13.00 -14.82 -4.01
C GLU A 77 -13.26 -14.88 -2.49
#